data_AF-A0A0M2UWN6-F1
#
_entry.id   AF-A0A0M2UWN6-F1
#
_cell.length_a   1.000
_cell.length_b   1.000
_cell.length_c   1.000
_cell.angle_alpha   90.00
_cell.angle_beta   90.00
_cell.angle_gamma   90.00
#
_symmetry.space_group_name_H-M   'P 1'
#
loop_
_entity.id
_entity.type
_entity.pdbx_description
1 polymer ?
#
loop_
_entity_poly.entity_id
_entity_poly.type
_entity_poly.pdbx_seq_one_letter_code
_entity_poly.pdbx_strand_id
1 'polypeptide(L)'
;MRVFQKAKVLRNGIDVLTQHVTRPHTEQDKEIYRIVVEKWERERERERLNYNDLPETLKTHENRDAFLDRFKVVADNMPYSQTVVAHIAKDGHYYIHPDIEQNRSISVREAARLQSFPDDYYFEGIKEGQNRTAAFKQIGNAVPPLMVEKIARKLVRYLK
;
A
#
# COMPACT_ATOMS: atom_id res chain seq x y z
N MET A 1 -9.13 7.83 -4.06
CA MET A 1 -8.56 7.27 -5.32
C MET A 1 -7.39 8.07 -5.97
N ARG A 2 -6.91 9.20 -5.40
CA ARG A 2 -5.91 10.07 -6.07
C ARG A 2 -4.45 9.58 -5.99
N VAL A 3 -4.07 8.79 -4.98
CA VAL A 3 -2.70 8.27 -4.85
C VAL A 3 -2.37 7.21 -5.91
N PHE A 4 -3.33 6.37 -6.31
CA PHE A 4 -3.12 5.35 -7.35
C PHE A 4 -3.41 5.84 -8.77
N GLN A 5 -4.07 7.00 -8.92
CA GLN A 5 -4.36 7.63 -10.21
C GLN A 5 -3.22 8.52 -10.72
N LYS A 6 -2.23 8.85 -9.88
CA LYS A 6 -1.31 9.97 -10.10
C LYS A 6 -0.32 9.85 -11.24
N ALA A 7 -0.40 8.83 -12.10
CA ALA A 7 0.52 8.78 -13.22
C ALA A 7 -0.07 8.09 -14.45
N LYS A 8 -0.66 8.90 -15.34
CA LYS A 8 -0.65 8.58 -16.79
C LYS A 8 0.73 8.09 -17.24
N VAL A 9 1.80 8.63 -16.64
CA VAL A 9 3.20 8.21 -16.85
C VAL A 9 3.44 6.75 -16.49
N LEU A 10 2.88 6.24 -15.38
CA LEU A 10 3.09 4.85 -14.97
C LEU A 10 2.27 3.86 -15.79
N ARG A 11 1.13 4.30 -16.35
CA ARG A 11 0.33 3.44 -17.23
C ARG A 11 1.03 3.09 -18.53
N ASN A 12 1.99 3.91 -18.98
CA ASN A 12 2.75 3.70 -20.22
C ASN A 12 1.87 3.36 -21.45
N GLY A 13 0.68 3.96 -21.55
CA GLY A 13 -0.29 3.69 -22.63
C GLY A 13 -1.05 2.35 -22.55
N ILE A 14 -0.87 1.58 -21.47
CA ILE A 14 -1.58 0.32 -21.23
C ILE A 14 -2.86 0.59 -20.43
N ASP A 15 -3.98 0.04 -20.89
CA ASP A 15 -5.27 0.08 -20.19
C ASP A 15 -5.62 -1.23 -19.46
N VAL A 16 -4.75 -2.24 -19.58
CA VAL A 16 -4.88 -3.53 -18.90
C VAL A 16 -4.27 -3.44 -17.50
N LEU A 17 -5.06 -3.75 -16.48
CA LEU A 17 -4.61 -3.78 -15.09
C LEU A 17 -4.07 -5.18 -14.73
N THR A 18 -2.76 -5.31 -14.61
CA THR A 18 -2.10 -6.58 -14.24
C THR A 18 -1.77 -6.63 -12.75
N GLN A 19 -1.72 -7.84 -12.17
CA GLN A 19 -1.27 -8.11 -10.79
C GLN A 19 -2.04 -7.30 -9.72
N HIS A 20 -3.31 -6.96 -9.98
CA HIS A 20 -4.21 -6.33 -9.02
C HIS A 20 -4.83 -7.37 -8.09
N VAL A 21 -3.97 -7.99 -7.28
CA VAL A 21 -4.34 -9.06 -6.35
C VAL A 21 -4.06 -8.60 -4.93
N THR A 22 -5.01 -8.83 -4.04
CA THR A 22 -4.97 -8.45 -2.61
C THR A 22 -4.82 -9.71 -1.74
N ARG A 23 -4.70 -9.53 -0.43
CA ARG A 23 -4.86 -10.65 0.51
C ARG A 23 -6.33 -11.04 0.68
N PRO A 24 -6.64 -12.28 1.07
CA PRO A 24 -7.95 -12.56 1.65
C PRO A 24 -8.11 -11.75 2.95
N HIS A 25 -9.34 -11.35 3.21
CA HIS A 25 -9.75 -10.58 4.38
C HIS A 25 -10.90 -11.31 5.07
N THR A 26 -10.81 -11.45 6.38
CA THR A 26 -11.92 -11.93 7.21
C THR A 26 -13.00 -10.85 7.34
N GLU A 27 -14.18 -11.21 7.85
CA GLU A 27 -15.21 -10.20 8.16
C GLU A 27 -14.72 -9.20 9.21
N GLN A 28 -13.95 -9.69 10.20
CA GLN A 28 -13.30 -8.82 11.18
C GLN A 28 -12.31 -7.85 10.54
N ASP A 29 -11.48 -8.31 9.59
CA ASP A 29 -10.55 -7.43 8.86
C ASP A 29 -11.32 -6.29 8.17
N LYS A 30 -12.40 -6.63 7.45
CA LYS A 30 -13.24 -5.66 6.73
C LYS A 30 -13.88 -4.65 7.68
N GLU A 31 -14.36 -5.10 8.84
CA GLU A 31 -14.95 -4.24 9.85
C GLU A 31 -13.92 -3.26 10.44
N ILE A 32 -12.72 -3.74 10.79
CA ILE A 32 -11.64 -2.86 11.25
C ILE A 32 -11.27 -1.85 10.16
N TYR A 33 -11.17 -2.28 8.90
CA TYR A 33 -10.79 -1.38 7.80
C TYR A 33 -11.83 -0.28 7.57
N ARG A 34 -13.11 -0.60 7.67
CA ARG A 34 -14.18 0.40 7.64
C ARG A 34 -13.98 1.44 8.74
N ILE A 35 -13.76 1.02 9.99
CA ILE A 35 -13.51 1.93 11.12
C ILE A 35 -12.27 2.81 10.86
N VAL A 36 -11.19 2.23 10.33
CA VAL A 36 -9.96 2.97 10.01
C VAL A 36 -10.21 4.04 8.96
N VAL A 37 -10.91 3.69 7.88
CA VAL A 37 -11.21 4.62 6.78
C VAL A 37 -12.19 5.70 7.22
N GLU A 38 -13.25 5.33 7.97
CA GLU A 38 -14.22 6.29 8.52
C GLU A 38 -13.55 7.30 9.46
N LYS A 39 -12.67 6.84 10.37
CA LYS A 39 -11.91 7.74 11.25
C LYS A 39 -11.04 8.69 10.42
N TRP A 40 -10.34 8.17 9.41
CA TRP A 40 -9.49 8.96 8.52
C TRP A 40 -10.25 10.05 7.76
N GLU A 41 -11.44 9.74 7.25
CA GLU A 41 -12.27 10.67 6.47
C GLU A 41 -12.99 11.70 7.35
N ARG A 42 -13.43 11.29 8.56
CA ARG A 42 -14.22 12.14 9.45
C ARG A 42 -13.40 13.22 10.14
N GLU A 43 -12.16 12.92 10.50
CA GLU A 43 -11.38 13.82 11.35
C GLU A 43 -10.72 14.94 10.54
N ARG A 44 -11.01 16.19 10.93
CA ARG A 44 -10.45 17.40 10.29
C ARG A 44 -8.92 17.46 10.41
N GLU A 45 -8.38 16.87 11.47
CA GLU A 45 -6.94 16.76 11.73
C GLU A 45 -6.33 15.46 11.14
N ARG A 46 -7.17 14.56 10.61
CA ARG A 46 -6.79 13.29 9.97
C ARG A 46 -5.86 12.45 10.85
N GLU A 47 -6.29 12.21 12.08
CA GLU A 47 -5.59 11.31 12.98
C GLU A 47 -5.69 9.87 12.45
N ARG A 48 -4.62 9.11 12.64
CA ARG A 48 -4.66 7.67 12.36
C ARG A 48 -5.24 6.94 13.56
N LEU A 49 -5.95 5.86 13.28
CA LEU A 49 -6.49 4.99 14.31
C LEU A 49 -5.38 4.50 15.25
N ASN A 50 -5.57 4.69 16.55
CA ASN A 50 -4.83 3.97 17.57
C ASN A 50 -5.53 2.63 17.82
N TYR A 51 -4.78 1.53 17.92
CA TYR A 51 -5.35 0.21 18.14
C TYR A 51 -6.26 0.13 19.37
N ASN A 52 -5.97 0.93 20.40
CA ASN A 52 -6.77 0.98 21.61
C ASN A 52 -8.12 1.69 21.41
N ASP A 53 -8.31 2.42 20.31
CA ASP A 53 -9.58 3.06 19.94
C ASP A 53 -10.59 2.07 19.34
N LEU A 54 -10.15 0.85 18.98
CA LEU A 54 -11.06 -0.17 18.47
C LEU A 54 -12.06 -0.62 19.55
N PRO A 55 -13.24 -1.14 19.16
CA PRO A 55 -14.08 -1.93 20.06
C PRO A 55 -13.32 -3.14 20.62
N GLU A 56 -13.52 -3.48 21.90
CA GLU A 56 -12.84 -4.61 22.56
C GLU A 56 -13.02 -5.94 21.82
N THR A 57 -14.20 -6.16 21.23
CA THR A 57 -14.51 -7.37 20.43
C THR A 57 -13.61 -7.53 19.20
N LEU A 58 -13.03 -6.44 18.70
CA LEU A 58 -12.12 -6.45 17.54
C LEU A 58 -10.65 -6.48 17.94
N LYS A 59 -10.32 -6.39 19.23
CA LYS A 59 -8.94 -6.39 19.73
C LYS A 59 -8.40 -7.81 19.99
N THR A 60 -7.81 -8.42 18.97
CA THR A 60 -7.26 -9.79 19.03
C THR A 60 -5.85 -9.93 19.60
N HIS A 61 -5.06 -8.87 19.69
CA HIS A 61 -3.71 -8.94 20.24
C HIS A 61 -3.77 -8.72 21.75
N GLU A 62 -2.72 -9.06 22.50
CA GLU A 62 -2.63 -8.73 23.94
C GLU A 62 -1.82 -7.44 24.17
N ASN A 63 -0.83 -7.17 23.33
CA ASN A 63 -0.02 -5.95 23.42
C ASN A 63 -0.90 -4.71 23.20
N ARG A 64 -0.92 -3.80 24.19
CA ARG A 64 -1.67 -2.54 24.19
C ARG A 64 -0.78 -1.31 24.29
N ASP A 65 0.54 -1.49 24.38
CA ASP A 65 1.50 -0.42 24.65
C ASP A 65 2.42 -0.14 23.46
N ALA A 66 2.58 -1.10 22.55
CA ALA A 66 3.39 -0.96 21.34
C ALA A 66 2.62 -1.35 20.07
N PHE A 67 3.10 -0.87 18.91
CA PHE A 67 2.48 -1.09 17.60
C PHE A 67 1.03 -0.60 17.52
N LEU A 68 0.76 0.55 18.14
CA LEU A 68 -0.57 1.16 18.20
C LEU A 68 -1.09 1.57 16.81
N ASP A 69 -0.20 1.83 15.85
CA ASP A 69 -0.53 2.23 14.48
C ASP A 69 -0.62 1.05 13.49
N ARG A 70 -0.78 -0.19 14.00
CA ARG A 70 -0.80 -1.43 13.19
C ARG A 70 -1.85 -1.48 12.08
N PHE A 71 -2.93 -0.71 12.21
CA PHE A 71 -3.94 -0.54 11.17
C PHE A 71 -3.86 0.86 10.61
N LYS A 72 -3.50 0.96 9.33
CA LYS A 72 -3.17 2.25 8.74
C LYS A 72 -3.59 2.36 7.30
N VAL A 73 -4.37 3.41 7.01
CA VAL A 73 -4.79 3.74 5.66
C VAL A 73 -3.65 4.32 4.84
N VAL A 74 -3.59 3.96 3.56
CA VAL A 74 -2.79 4.65 2.55
C VAL A 74 -3.55 5.91 2.14
N ALA A 75 -3.20 7.02 2.79
CA ALA A 75 -3.84 8.32 2.62
C ALA A 75 -3.84 8.78 1.15
N ASP A 76 -5.00 8.88 0.52
CA ASP A 76 -5.10 9.30 -0.89
C ASP A 76 -5.07 10.82 -1.10
N ASN A 77 -5.21 11.56 -0.02
CA ASN A 77 -5.30 13.01 0.04
C ASN A 77 -3.98 13.67 0.51
N MET A 78 -2.93 12.88 0.70
CA MET A 78 -1.58 13.33 1.03
C MET A 78 -0.64 13.24 -0.18
N PRO A 79 0.42 14.06 -0.26
CA PRO A 79 1.37 13.99 -1.35
C PRO A 79 2.32 12.79 -1.26
N TYR A 80 2.33 12.08 -0.13
CA TYR A 80 3.18 10.93 0.16
C TYR A 80 2.40 9.81 0.85
N SER A 81 2.90 8.58 0.77
CA SER A 81 2.48 7.45 1.59
C SER A 81 3.49 7.19 2.71
N GLN A 82 3.15 6.30 3.65
CA GLN A 82 4.16 5.61 4.44
C GLN A 82 5.13 4.84 3.54
N THR A 83 6.36 4.66 4.00
CA THR A 83 7.39 3.89 3.27
C THR A 83 6.92 2.47 3.04
N VAL A 84 6.88 2.03 1.78
CA VAL A 84 6.59 0.64 1.42
C VAL A 84 7.82 -0.20 1.70
N VAL A 85 7.82 -0.91 2.81
CA VAL A 85 8.90 -1.84 3.22
C VAL A 85 8.63 -3.26 2.74
N ALA A 86 9.67 -4.08 2.59
CA ALA A 86 9.53 -5.49 2.20
C ALA A 86 8.62 -6.32 3.12
N HIS A 87 8.46 -5.87 4.37
CA HIS A 87 7.57 -6.50 5.34
C HIS A 87 6.08 -6.32 5.01
N ILE A 88 5.69 -5.49 4.02
CA ILE A 88 4.33 -5.44 3.48
C ILE A 88 3.80 -6.83 3.04
N ALA A 89 4.71 -7.75 2.71
CA ALA A 89 4.37 -9.15 2.45
C ALA A 89 3.65 -9.86 3.62
N LYS A 90 3.86 -9.39 4.85
CA LYS A 90 3.22 -9.87 6.08
C LYS A 90 2.27 -8.83 6.68
N ASP A 91 2.66 -7.56 6.68
CA ASP A 91 1.92 -6.46 7.33
C ASP A 91 0.89 -5.79 6.41
N GLY A 92 -0.01 -6.59 5.82
CA GLY A 92 -1.05 -6.05 4.95
C GLY A 92 -1.96 -5.02 5.64
N HIS A 93 -2.15 -5.13 6.96
CA HIS A 93 -2.97 -4.23 7.77
C HIS A 93 -2.40 -2.80 7.89
N TYR A 94 -1.10 -2.63 7.64
CA TYR A 94 -0.43 -1.32 7.66
C TYR A 94 -0.64 -0.52 6.36
N TYR A 95 -1.29 -1.13 5.37
CA TYR A 95 -1.52 -0.54 4.04
C TYR A 95 -2.97 -0.79 3.60
N ILE A 96 -3.91 -0.17 4.30
CA ILE A 96 -5.35 -0.25 4.01
C ILE A 96 -5.68 0.65 2.83
N HIS A 97 -6.50 0.16 1.90
CA HIS A 97 -7.00 0.92 0.78
C HIS A 97 -7.98 2.00 1.28
N PRO A 98 -7.88 3.26 0.82
CA PRO A 98 -8.64 4.40 1.36
C PRO A 98 -10.11 4.45 0.93
N ASP A 99 -10.53 3.62 -0.01
CA ASP A 99 -11.93 3.57 -0.46
C ASP A 99 -12.75 2.70 0.51
N ILE A 100 -13.72 3.34 1.17
CA ILE A 100 -14.61 2.75 2.18
C ILE A 100 -15.46 1.61 1.63
N GLU A 101 -15.78 1.61 0.34
CA GLU A 101 -16.58 0.54 -0.27
C GLU A 101 -15.75 -0.73 -0.50
N GLN A 102 -14.43 -0.61 -0.53
CA GLN A 102 -13.55 -1.74 -0.88
C GLN A 102 -13.08 -2.54 0.33
N ASN A 103 -12.96 -1.91 1.51
CA ASN A 103 -12.60 -2.56 2.79
C ASN A 103 -11.53 -3.63 2.66
N ARG A 104 -10.37 -3.27 2.09
CA ARG A 104 -9.26 -4.19 1.81
C ARG A 104 -7.91 -3.53 2.05
N SER A 105 -6.86 -4.33 2.13
CA SER A 105 -5.49 -3.83 1.96
C SER A 105 -5.21 -3.48 0.49
N ILE A 106 -4.15 -2.72 0.24
CA ILE A 106 -3.68 -2.48 -1.13
C ILE A 106 -3.25 -3.78 -1.82
N SER A 107 -3.41 -3.79 -3.13
CA SER A 107 -2.98 -4.85 -4.03
C SER A 107 -1.48 -4.76 -4.34
N VAL A 108 -0.93 -5.81 -4.94
CA VAL A 108 0.46 -5.80 -5.42
C VAL A 108 0.69 -4.66 -6.41
N ARG A 109 -0.19 -4.49 -7.40
CA ARG A 109 -0.10 -3.39 -8.38
C ARG A 109 -0.17 -2.00 -7.75
N GLU A 110 -1.00 -1.82 -6.73
CA GLU A 110 -1.08 -0.55 -6.01
C GLU A 110 0.21 -0.24 -5.22
N ALA A 111 0.80 -1.24 -4.56
CA ALA A 111 2.10 -1.10 -3.91
C ALA A 111 3.21 -0.79 -4.92
N ALA A 112 3.20 -1.44 -6.08
CA ALA A 112 4.14 -1.16 -7.17
C ALA A 112 4.03 0.29 -7.66
N ARG A 113 2.81 0.82 -7.81
CA ARG A 113 2.56 2.22 -8.19
C ARG A 113 3.04 3.20 -7.12
N LEU A 114 2.88 2.88 -5.83
CA LEU A 114 3.48 3.68 -4.75
C LEU A 114 5.00 3.77 -4.88
N GLN A 115 5.64 2.67 -5.27
CA GLN A 115 7.07 2.60 -5.57
C GLN A 115 7.42 3.07 -6.99
N SER A 116 6.49 3.70 -7.72
CA SER A 116 6.69 4.27 -9.06
C SER A 116 7.11 3.26 -10.14
N PHE A 117 6.80 1.97 -9.96
CA PHE A 117 6.94 1.01 -11.05
C PHE A 117 5.88 1.25 -12.13
N PRO A 118 6.24 1.17 -13.42
CA PRO A 118 5.28 1.23 -14.48
C PRO A 118 4.37 -0.02 -14.48
N ASP A 119 3.18 0.13 -15.06
CA ASP A 119 2.15 -0.92 -15.06
C ASP A 119 2.50 -2.12 -15.95
N ASP A 120 3.44 -1.93 -16.89
CA ASP A 120 4.02 -2.98 -17.75
C ASP A 120 5.13 -3.79 -17.06
N TYR A 121 5.63 -3.35 -15.91
CA TYR A 121 6.58 -4.12 -15.12
C TYR A 121 5.86 -5.27 -14.42
N TYR A 122 6.34 -6.49 -14.65
CA TYR A 122 5.78 -7.71 -14.08
C TYR A 122 6.66 -8.23 -12.94
N PHE A 123 6.04 -8.49 -11.78
CA PHE A 123 6.75 -9.06 -10.64
C PHE A 123 6.64 -10.58 -10.63
N GLU A 124 7.77 -11.26 -10.45
CA GLU A 124 7.81 -12.72 -10.41
C GLU A 124 7.24 -13.29 -9.10
N GLY A 125 6.84 -14.56 -9.16
CA GLY A 125 6.35 -15.29 -7.98
C GLY A 125 4.88 -15.04 -7.63
N ILE A 126 4.13 -14.39 -8.52
CA ILE A 126 2.66 -14.37 -8.49
C ILE A 126 2.17 -15.43 -9.48
N LYS A 127 1.91 -16.65 -9.00
CA LYS A 127 1.12 -17.64 -9.75
C LYS A 127 -0.31 -17.61 -9.25
N GLU A 128 -1.26 -17.95 -10.12
CA GLU A 128 -2.66 -18.11 -9.73
C GLU A 128 -2.77 -19.11 -8.56
N GLY A 129 -3.45 -18.70 -7.48
CA GLY A 129 -3.53 -19.49 -6.24
C GLY A 129 -2.27 -19.52 -5.36
N GLN A 130 -1.18 -18.84 -5.73
CA GLN A 130 0.08 -18.80 -4.96
C GLN A 130 0.35 -17.47 -4.26
N ASN A 131 1.31 -17.52 -3.34
CA ASN A 131 1.58 -16.46 -2.37
C ASN A 131 2.29 -15.23 -2.99
N ARG A 132 1.57 -14.10 -3.05
CA ARG A 132 2.03 -12.74 -3.40
C ARG A 132 3.22 -12.19 -2.59
N THR A 133 3.67 -12.91 -1.56
CA THR A 133 4.82 -12.54 -0.70
C THR A 133 6.06 -12.19 -1.50
N ALA A 134 6.39 -12.95 -2.55
CA ALA A 134 7.60 -12.71 -3.35
C ALA A 134 7.55 -11.34 -4.06
N ALA A 135 6.42 -11.01 -4.68
CA ALA A 135 6.23 -9.72 -5.36
C ALA A 135 6.25 -8.55 -4.37
N PHE A 136 5.59 -8.68 -3.22
CA PHE A 136 5.64 -7.65 -2.18
C PHE A 136 7.06 -7.43 -1.62
N LYS A 137 7.85 -8.50 -1.47
CA LYS A 137 9.27 -8.39 -1.09
C LYS A 137 10.10 -7.68 -2.15
N GLN A 138 9.88 -7.98 -3.44
CA GLN A 138 10.55 -7.29 -4.54
C GLN A 138 10.22 -5.79 -4.51
N ILE A 139 8.92 -5.44 -4.42
CA ILE A 139 8.45 -4.05 -4.39
C ILE A 139 9.01 -3.30 -3.18
N GLY A 140 8.93 -3.89 -1.98
CA GLY A 140 9.34 -3.21 -0.75
C GLY A 140 10.84 -3.12 -0.51
N ASN A 141 11.67 -3.91 -1.23
CA ASN A 141 13.13 -3.79 -1.21
C ASN A 141 13.68 -2.92 -2.36
N ALA A 142 12.85 -2.63 -3.36
CA ALA A 142 13.30 -1.88 -4.53
C ALA A 142 13.55 -0.41 -4.22
N VAL A 143 14.45 0.19 -5.00
CA VAL A 143 14.55 1.65 -5.11
C VAL A 143 13.51 2.12 -6.15
N PRO A 144 12.68 3.13 -5.86
CA PRO A 144 11.65 3.58 -6.79
C PRO A 144 12.23 3.98 -8.16
N PRO A 145 11.73 3.47 -9.30
CA PRO A 145 12.28 3.77 -10.62
C PRO A 145 12.35 5.27 -10.95
N LEU A 146 11.31 6.06 -10.62
CA LEU A 146 11.35 7.50 -10.86
C LEU A 146 12.41 8.20 -10.03
N MET A 147 12.72 7.71 -8.83
CA MET A 147 13.81 8.25 -8.01
C MET A 147 15.17 7.97 -8.66
N VAL A 148 15.42 6.72 -9.08
CA VAL A 148 16.66 6.33 -9.77
C VAL A 148 16.82 7.09 -11.07
N GLU A 149 15.76 7.27 -11.85
CA GLU A 149 15.79 8.03 -13.10
C GLU A 149 16.30 9.47 -12.88
N LYS A 150 15.80 10.16 -11.84
CA LYS A 150 16.25 11.54 -11.52
C LYS A 150 17.73 11.57 -11.12
N ILE A 151 18.20 10.58 -10.37
CA ILE A 151 19.61 10.44 -9.98
C ILE A 151 20.47 10.15 -11.22
N ALA A 152 20.09 9.16 -12.02
CA ALA A 152 20.80 8.72 -13.22
C ALA A 152 20.96 9.86 -14.24
N ARG A 153 19.91 10.68 -14.47
CA ARG A 153 19.98 11.86 -15.36
C ARG A 153 21.02 12.90 -14.92
N LYS A 154 21.37 12.95 -13.64
CA LYS A 154 22.45 13.80 -13.13
C LYS A 154 23.80 13.11 -13.28
N LEU A 155 23.88 11.81 -12.94
CA LEU A 155 25.10 11.01 -13.05
C LEU A 155 25.60 10.87 -14.50
N VAL A 156 24.70 10.77 -15.48
CA VAL A 156 25.08 10.58 -16.89
C VAL A 156 25.97 11.70 -17.42
N ARG A 157 25.92 12.90 -16.82
CA ARG A 157 26.79 14.03 -17.18
C ARG A 157 28.25 13.82 -16.79
N TYR A 158 28.50 12.89 -15.87
CA TYR A 158 29.82 12.55 -15.35
C TYR A 158 30.35 11.22 -15.89
N LEU A 159 29.49 10.44 -16.55
CA LEU A 159 29.89 9.24 -17.27
C LEU A 159 30.33 9.69 -18.68
N LYS A 160 31.63 9.58 -18.95
CA LYS A 160 32.24 9.88 -20.25
C LYS A 160 32.03 8.72 -21.21
#